data_AF-A0AAV5RHA4-F1
#
_entry.id   AF-A0AAV5RHA4-F1
#
_cell.length_a   1.000
_cell.length_b   1.000
_cell.length_c   1.000
_cell.angle_alpha   90.00
_cell.angle_beta   90.00
_cell.angle_gamma   90.00
#
_symmetry.space_group_name_H-M   'P 1'
#
loop_
_entity.id
_entity.type
_entity.pdbx_description
1 polymer ?
#
loop_
_entity_poly.entity_id
_entity_poly.type
_entity_poly.pdbx_seq_one_letter_code
_entity_poly.pdbx_strand_id
1 'polypeptide(L)'
;MKLSPVLFRVPRRLASEVIESATSKIEAGAPAPKAYFDELPEVLKRFFQRYPPSPFREYANSPRMINDPDANPFLANKNPVTHRWQEPKYSMRRQADLWKAAYRFGIQHLMPPLLHNRKFYEEKYADGIKMKGAKFFKLSHSERIAPARAAEVANAYKQLDSKISERKGIKKTSK
;
A
#
# COMPACT_ATOMS: atom_id res chain seq x y z
N MET A 1 6.66 -43.96 37.03
CA MET A 1 5.82 -43.80 35.82
C MET A 1 6.60 -43.00 34.79
N LYS A 2 7.09 -43.62 33.70
CA LYS A 2 7.83 -42.93 32.63
C LYS A 2 6.91 -42.81 31.42
N LEU A 3 6.56 -41.59 31.01
CA LEU A 3 5.83 -41.29 29.78
C LEU A 3 6.78 -41.46 28.60
N SER A 4 6.45 -42.32 27.64
CA SER A 4 7.18 -42.47 26.38
C SER A 4 6.81 -41.34 25.41
N PRO A 5 7.76 -40.75 24.67
CA PRO A 5 7.45 -39.75 23.68
C PRO A 5 6.88 -40.45 22.44
N VAL A 6 5.58 -40.25 22.17
CA VAL A 6 5.02 -40.58 20.85
C VAL A 6 5.55 -39.54 19.88
N LEU A 7 6.60 -39.92 19.13
CA LEU A 7 7.09 -39.18 17.99
C LEU A 7 5.91 -38.95 17.03
N PHE A 8 5.48 -37.69 16.86
CA PHE A 8 4.60 -37.28 15.77
C PHE A 8 5.32 -37.51 14.44
N ARG A 9 5.28 -38.76 13.95
CA ARG A 9 5.63 -39.09 12.58
C ARG A 9 4.47 -38.60 11.71
N VAL A 10 4.60 -37.39 11.17
CA VAL A 10 3.78 -37.00 10.02
C VAL A 10 4.09 -38.01 8.91
N PRO A 11 3.10 -38.79 8.44
CA PRO A 11 3.36 -39.76 7.39
C PRO A 11 3.91 -39.01 6.16
N ARG A 12 5.08 -39.44 5.68
CA ARG A 12 5.62 -38.97 4.40
C ARG A 12 4.67 -39.47 3.32
N ARG A 13 3.80 -38.59 2.84
CA ARG A 13 3.03 -38.87 1.63
C ARG A 13 4.00 -39.16 0.50
N LEU A 14 3.79 -40.26 -0.19
CA LEU A 14 4.63 -40.62 -1.33
C LEU A 14 4.37 -39.62 -2.45
N ALA A 15 5.40 -39.26 -3.21
CA ALA A 15 5.27 -38.31 -4.31
C ALA A 15 4.20 -38.76 -5.33
N SER A 16 4.04 -40.07 -5.51
CA SER A 16 2.99 -40.69 -6.33
C SER A 16 1.58 -40.34 -5.84
N GLU A 17 1.31 -40.40 -4.54
CA GLU A 17 0.00 -40.05 -3.97
C GLU A 17 -0.34 -38.57 -4.18
N VAL A 18 0.67 -37.70 -4.10
CA VAL A 18 0.50 -36.27 -4.36
C VAL A 18 0.16 -36.05 -5.83
N ILE A 19 0.86 -36.74 -6.73
CA ILE A 19 0.63 -36.67 -8.18
C ILE A 19 -0.76 -37.23 -8.53
N GLU A 20 -1.16 -38.38 -7.97
CA GLU A 20 -2.48 -38.99 -8.16
C GLU A 20 -3.61 -38.09 -7.62
N SER A 21 -3.39 -37.41 -6.49
CA SER A 21 -4.37 -36.45 -5.95
C SER A 21 -4.49 -35.19 -6.83
N ALA A 22 -3.42 -34.81 -7.52
CA ALA A 22 -3.40 -33.69 -8.45
C ALA A 22 -4.03 -34.07 -9.79
N THR A 23 -3.75 -35.25 -10.33
CA THR A 23 -4.34 -35.75 -11.59
C THR A 23 -5.82 -36.05 -11.42
N SER A 24 -6.26 -36.64 -10.32
CA SER A 24 -7.71 -36.87 -10.06
C SER A 24 -8.51 -35.57 -9.95
N LYS A 25 -7.92 -34.48 -9.42
CA LYS A 25 -8.54 -33.14 -9.45
C LYS A 25 -8.63 -32.55 -10.86
N ILE A 26 -7.72 -32.92 -11.76
CA ILE A 26 -7.71 -32.48 -13.16
C ILE A 26 -8.72 -33.30 -13.98
N GLU A 27 -8.86 -34.59 -13.71
CA GLU A 27 -9.72 -35.53 -14.43
C GLU A 27 -11.22 -35.45 -14.05
N ALA A 28 -11.56 -34.89 -12.88
CA ALA A 28 -12.94 -34.76 -12.40
C ALA A 28 -13.83 -33.80 -13.22
N GLY A 29 -13.30 -33.18 -14.28
CA GLY A 29 -13.96 -32.07 -14.98
C GLY A 29 -13.99 -30.81 -14.11
N ALA A 30 -13.92 -29.63 -14.73
CA ALA A 30 -13.98 -28.38 -13.97
C ALA A 30 -15.26 -28.39 -13.10
N PRO A 31 -15.16 -28.27 -11.76
CA PRO A 31 -16.35 -28.21 -10.94
C PRO A 31 -17.26 -27.08 -11.42
N ALA A 32 -18.57 -27.28 -11.29
CA ALA A 32 -19.55 -26.29 -11.71
C ALA A 32 -19.15 -24.91 -11.14
N PRO A 33 -19.32 -23.81 -11.90
CA PRO A 33 -18.87 -22.47 -11.47
C PRO A 33 -19.41 -22.07 -10.08
N LYS A 34 -20.57 -22.62 -9.71
CA LYS A 34 -21.17 -22.47 -8.38
C LYS A 34 -20.29 -23.02 -7.25
N ALA A 35 -19.62 -24.16 -7.44
CA ALA A 35 -18.76 -24.77 -6.42
C ALA A 35 -17.57 -23.87 -6.06
N TYR A 36 -16.95 -23.22 -7.06
CA TYR A 36 -15.88 -22.24 -6.80
C TYR A 36 -16.37 -21.01 -6.04
N PHE A 37 -17.61 -20.57 -6.30
CA PHE A 37 -18.21 -19.47 -5.54
C PHE A 37 -18.38 -19.85 -4.06
N ASP A 38 -18.75 -21.09 -3.78
CA ASP A 38 -18.93 -21.58 -2.41
C ASP A 38 -17.60 -21.67 -1.63
N GLU A 39 -16.46 -21.83 -2.32
CA GLU A 39 -15.12 -21.81 -1.70
C GLU A 39 -14.64 -20.41 -1.29
N LEU A 40 -15.27 -19.34 -1.78
CA LEU A 40 -14.87 -17.98 -1.45
C LEU A 40 -15.02 -17.69 0.06
N PRO A 41 -14.22 -16.74 0.60
CA PRO A 41 -14.41 -16.24 1.96
C PRO A 41 -15.82 -15.71 2.15
N GLU A 42 -16.42 -16.01 3.31
CA GLU A 42 -17.80 -15.62 3.61
C GLU A 42 -18.04 -14.11 3.48
N VAL A 43 -17.04 -13.30 3.83
CA VAL A 43 -17.09 -11.84 3.72
C VAL A 43 -17.28 -11.40 2.25
N LEU A 44 -16.61 -12.07 1.30
CA LEU A 44 -16.77 -11.81 -0.13
C LEU A 44 -18.09 -12.34 -0.66
N LYS A 45 -18.51 -13.54 -0.24
CA LYS A 45 -19.81 -14.12 -0.61
C LYS A 45 -20.96 -13.19 -0.22
N ARG A 46 -20.99 -12.74 1.04
CA ARG A 46 -21.98 -11.77 1.55
C ARG A 46 -21.94 -10.44 0.79
N PHE A 47 -20.75 -9.99 0.40
CA PHE A 47 -20.62 -8.77 -0.40
C PHE A 47 -21.29 -8.93 -1.76
N PHE A 48 -20.95 -9.98 -2.53
CA PHE A 48 -21.50 -10.19 -3.87
C PHE A 48 -22.99 -10.54 -3.86
N GLN A 49 -23.49 -11.19 -2.81
CA GLN A 49 -24.93 -11.39 -2.62
C GLN A 49 -25.69 -10.06 -2.50
N ARG A 50 -25.09 -9.06 -1.84
CA ARG A 50 -25.72 -7.74 -1.65
C ARG A 50 -25.45 -6.77 -2.80
N TYR A 51 -24.27 -6.88 -3.41
CA TYR A 51 -23.78 -6.01 -4.47
C TYR A 51 -23.27 -6.89 -5.62
N PRO A 52 -24.17 -7.35 -6.51
CA PRO A 52 -23.80 -8.26 -7.60
C PRO A 52 -22.94 -7.53 -8.65
N PRO A 53 -21.95 -8.22 -9.24
CA PRO A 53 -21.10 -7.64 -10.29
C PRO A 53 -21.80 -7.62 -11.67
N SER A 54 -21.13 -7.07 -12.68
CA SER A 54 -21.59 -7.10 -14.09
C SER A 54 -21.83 -8.54 -14.56
N PRO A 55 -22.89 -8.83 -15.36
CA PRO A 55 -23.77 -7.92 -16.08
C PRO A 55 -24.96 -7.38 -15.28
N PHE A 56 -25.15 -7.81 -14.03
CA PHE A 56 -26.35 -7.45 -13.26
C PHE A 56 -26.36 -5.99 -12.83
N ARG A 57 -25.19 -5.42 -12.51
CA ARG A 57 -25.06 -4.04 -12.06
C ARG A 57 -23.68 -3.48 -12.35
N GLU A 58 -23.63 -2.24 -12.81
CA GLU A 58 -22.40 -1.49 -13.03
C GLU A 58 -22.36 -0.31 -12.07
N TYR A 59 -21.35 -0.30 -11.20
CA TYR A 59 -21.24 0.73 -10.17
C TYR A 59 -20.47 1.94 -10.70
N ALA A 60 -20.93 3.14 -10.36
CA ALA A 60 -20.28 4.37 -10.78
C ALA A 60 -18.87 4.55 -10.18
N ASN A 61 -17.97 5.12 -10.98
CA ASN A 61 -16.63 5.56 -10.56
C ASN A 61 -16.66 6.83 -9.70
N SER A 62 -17.73 7.63 -9.80
CA SER A 62 -17.90 8.89 -9.09
C SER A 62 -19.03 8.82 -8.06
N PRO A 63 -18.99 9.68 -7.02
CA PRO A 63 -20.09 9.75 -6.06
C PRO A 63 -21.42 10.11 -6.72
N ARG A 64 -22.49 9.43 -6.30
CA ARG A 64 -23.86 9.57 -6.83
C ARG A 64 -24.84 9.96 -5.73
N MET A 65 -26.12 10.09 -6.06
CA MET A 65 -27.16 10.20 -5.05
C MET A 65 -27.40 8.83 -4.41
N ILE A 66 -27.75 8.80 -3.12
CA ILE A 66 -27.91 7.54 -2.37
C ILE A 66 -29.01 6.63 -2.95
N ASN A 67 -30.05 7.23 -3.51
CA ASN A 67 -31.19 6.51 -4.06
C ASN A 67 -30.90 5.93 -5.46
N ASP A 68 -29.78 6.31 -6.08
CA ASP A 68 -29.44 5.82 -7.41
C ASP A 68 -29.11 4.33 -7.35
N PRO A 69 -29.62 3.50 -8.28
CA PRO A 69 -29.24 2.10 -8.35
C PRO A 69 -27.74 1.95 -8.64
N ASP A 70 -27.10 2.86 -9.36
CA ASP A 70 -25.67 2.69 -9.67
C ASP A 70 -24.73 3.26 -8.61
N ALA A 71 -25.28 3.62 -7.45
CA ALA A 71 -24.54 4.17 -6.32
C ALA A 71 -23.54 3.15 -5.77
N ASN A 72 -22.25 3.51 -5.85
CA ASN A 72 -21.18 2.67 -5.38
C ASN A 72 -21.18 2.58 -3.83
N PRO A 73 -21.13 1.38 -3.24
CA PRO A 73 -21.10 1.21 -1.78
C PRO A 73 -19.80 1.66 -1.10
N PHE A 74 -18.74 1.90 -1.86
CA PHE A 74 -17.43 2.33 -1.37
C PHE A 74 -17.25 3.84 -1.36
N LEU A 75 -18.07 4.57 -2.11
CA LEU A 75 -18.02 6.03 -2.18
C LEU A 75 -18.99 6.65 -1.18
N ALA A 76 -18.61 7.84 -0.68
CA ALA A 76 -19.52 8.67 0.10
C ALA A 76 -20.54 9.28 -0.87
N ASN A 77 -21.80 8.88 -0.77
CA ASN A 77 -22.86 9.33 -1.68
C ASN A 77 -23.67 10.48 -1.04
N LYS A 78 -24.22 11.36 -1.87
CA LYS A 78 -24.94 12.55 -1.42
C LYS A 78 -26.43 12.22 -1.19
N ASN A 79 -27.01 12.75 -0.13
CA ASN A 79 -28.45 12.66 0.09
C ASN A 79 -29.20 13.69 -0.78
N PRO A 80 -30.21 13.27 -1.57
CA PRO A 80 -30.95 14.20 -2.42
C PRO A 80 -31.76 15.22 -1.62
N VAL A 81 -32.26 14.87 -0.43
CA VAL A 81 -33.13 15.75 0.38
C VAL A 81 -32.30 16.72 1.24
N THR A 82 -31.34 16.18 2.01
CA THR A 82 -30.57 17.00 2.97
C THR A 82 -29.31 17.60 2.36
N HIS A 83 -28.94 17.17 1.15
CA HIS A 83 -27.69 17.53 0.45
C HIS A 83 -26.40 17.25 1.24
N ARG A 84 -26.49 16.51 2.35
CA ARG A 84 -25.32 16.08 3.12
C ARG A 84 -24.70 14.83 2.50
N TRP A 85 -23.39 14.72 2.63
CA TRP A 85 -22.66 13.51 2.27
C TRP A 85 -22.88 12.45 3.34
N GLN A 86 -23.31 11.26 2.93
CA GLN A 86 -23.32 10.10 3.80
C GLN A 86 -21.99 9.37 3.70
N GLU A 87 -21.56 8.82 4.84
CA GLU A 87 -20.44 7.91 4.90
C GLU A 87 -20.65 6.71 3.95
N PRO A 88 -19.56 6.17 3.38
CA PRO A 88 -19.66 4.99 2.52
C PRO A 88 -20.24 3.80 3.30
N LYS A 89 -21.04 2.97 2.63
CA LYS A 89 -21.68 1.79 3.26
C LYS A 89 -20.65 0.81 3.81
N TYR A 90 -19.47 0.74 3.20
CA TYR A 90 -18.29 0.08 3.75
C TYR A 90 -17.24 1.12 4.10
N SER A 91 -16.79 1.14 5.35
CA SER A 91 -15.62 1.92 5.78
C SER A 91 -14.35 1.54 5.00
N MET A 92 -13.38 2.45 4.89
CA MET A 92 -12.12 2.20 4.17
C MET A 92 -11.37 0.94 4.62
N ARG A 93 -11.43 0.59 5.92
CA ARG A 93 -10.84 -0.67 6.41
C ARG A 93 -11.50 -1.89 5.77
N ARG A 94 -12.84 -1.96 5.86
CA ARG A 94 -13.63 -3.07 5.28
C ARG A 94 -13.48 -3.15 3.76
N GLN A 95 -13.40 -2.01 3.08
CA GLN A 95 -13.08 -1.97 1.63
C GLN A 95 -11.73 -2.61 1.35
N ALA A 96 -10.71 -2.31 2.16
CA ALA A 96 -9.38 -2.90 2.04
C ALA A 96 -9.40 -4.42 2.26
N ASP A 97 -10.11 -4.86 3.30
CA ASP A 97 -10.19 -6.27 3.65
C ASP A 97 -10.89 -7.07 2.53
N LEU A 98 -11.98 -6.52 1.97
CA LEU A 98 -12.67 -7.06 0.79
C LEU A 98 -11.74 -7.10 -0.43
N TRP A 99 -11.11 -5.98 -0.76
CA TRP A 99 -10.27 -5.90 -1.95
C TRP A 99 -9.06 -6.83 -1.85
N LYS A 100 -8.39 -6.91 -0.69
CA LYS A 100 -7.27 -7.84 -0.47
C LYS A 100 -7.73 -9.29 -0.55
N ALA A 101 -8.92 -9.61 -0.04
CA ALA A 101 -9.49 -10.93 -0.21
C ALA A 101 -9.73 -11.21 -1.70
N ALA A 102 -10.35 -10.28 -2.45
CA ALA A 102 -10.59 -10.43 -3.88
C ALA A 102 -9.31 -10.58 -4.70
N TYR A 103 -8.25 -9.84 -4.34
CA TYR A 103 -6.91 -9.95 -4.93
C TYR A 103 -6.34 -11.36 -4.79
N ARG A 104 -6.46 -11.97 -3.61
CA ARG A 104 -5.98 -13.35 -3.36
C ARG A 104 -6.67 -14.39 -4.23
N PHE A 105 -7.94 -14.17 -4.58
CA PHE A 105 -8.72 -15.05 -5.44
C PHE A 105 -8.74 -14.61 -6.92
N GLY A 106 -8.04 -13.53 -7.29
CA GLY A 106 -7.98 -13.03 -8.67
C GLY A 106 -9.25 -12.35 -9.18
N ILE A 107 -10.24 -12.11 -8.32
CA ILE A 107 -11.56 -11.56 -8.68
C ILE A 107 -11.70 -10.05 -8.42
N GLN A 108 -10.58 -9.33 -8.34
CA GLN A 108 -10.55 -7.90 -8.03
C GLN A 108 -11.32 -7.03 -9.04
N HIS A 109 -11.36 -7.43 -10.30
CA HIS A 109 -11.98 -6.68 -11.39
C HIS A 109 -13.52 -6.67 -11.31
N LEU A 110 -14.11 -7.61 -10.57
CA LEU A 110 -15.55 -7.67 -10.31
C LEU A 110 -15.99 -6.72 -9.18
N MET A 111 -15.04 -6.14 -8.45
CA MET A 111 -15.34 -5.22 -7.37
C MET A 111 -15.71 -3.83 -7.92
N PRO A 112 -16.58 -3.07 -7.23
CA PRO A 112 -16.76 -1.67 -7.55
C PRO A 112 -15.44 -0.89 -7.38
N PRO A 113 -15.31 0.23 -8.10
CA PRO A 113 -14.13 1.09 -8.03
C PRO A 113 -13.95 1.62 -6.60
N LEU A 114 -12.71 1.61 -6.12
CA LEU A 114 -12.39 1.97 -4.75
C LEU A 114 -12.39 3.48 -4.52
N LEU A 115 -12.63 3.86 -3.26
CA LEU A 115 -12.55 5.25 -2.83
C LEU A 115 -11.12 5.80 -3.01
N HIS A 116 -11.02 7.03 -3.55
CA HIS A 116 -9.78 7.76 -3.80
C HIS A 116 -8.74 7.03 -4.67
N ASN A 117 -9.18 6.15 -5.58
CA ASN A 117 -8.28 5.36 -6.44
C ASN A 117 -7.18 4.65 -5.63
N ARG A 118 -7.56 4.11 -4.46
CA ARG A 118 -6.61 3.47 -3.58
C ARG A 118 -6.06 2.21 -4.22
N LYS A 119 -4.74 2.16 -4.38
CA LYS A 119 -4.01 1.04 -4.95
C LYS A 119 -3.44 0.13 -3.86
N PHE A 120 -3.21 -1.12 -4.19
CA PHE A 120 -2.64 -2.13 -3.29
C PHE A 120 -1.53 -2.91 -3.99
N TYR A 121 -0.68 -3.56 -3.19
CA TYR A 121 0.42 -4.42 -3.64
C TYR A 121 1.24 -3.79 -4.78
N GLU A 122 1.37 -4.49 -5.91
CA GLU A 122 2.21 -4.12 -7.05
C GLU A 122 1.84 -2.75 -7.64
N GLU A 123 0.55 -2.50 -7.88
CA GLU A 123 0.07 -1.22 -8.42
C GLU A 123 0.49 -0.04 -7.52
N LYS A 124 0.42 -0.23 -6.20
CA LYS A 124 0.84 0.80 -5.24
C LYS A 124 2.35 1.06 -5.30
N TYR A 125 3.16 0.04 -5.51
CA TYR A 125 4.61 0.18 -5.60
C TYR A 125 5.04 0.81 -6.93
N ALA A 126 4.41 0.40 -8.03
CA ALA A 126 4.67 0.94 -9.36
C ALA A 126 4.31 2.44 -9.44
N ASP A 127 3.13 2.81 -8.96
CA ASP A 127 2.62 4.20 -9.06
C ASP A 127 3.00 5.09 -7.87
N GLY A 128 3.77 4.55 -6.92
CA GLY A 128 4.07 5.19 -5.64
C GLY A 128 4.97 6.42 -5.77
N ILE A 129 4.39 7.62 -5.66
CA ILE A 129 5.16 8.87 -5.58
C ILE A 129 5.95 8.91 -4.27
N LYS A 130 7.28 9.05 -4.36
CA LYS A 130 8.14 9.19 -3.18
C LYS A 130 7.85 10.50 -2.42
N MET A 131 7.89 10.43 -1.09
CA MET A 131 7.66 11.57 -0.20
C MET A 131 8.64 12.71 -0.47
N LYS A 132 8.21 13.95 -0.21
CA LYS A 132 9.04 15.15 -0.42
C LYS A 132 10.39 15.04 0.28
N GLY A 133 10.46 14.54 1.51
CA GLY A 133 11.73 14.40 2.23
C GLY A 133 12.70 13.37 1.62
N ALA A 134 12.18 12.37 0.91
CA ALA A 134 13.03 11.40 0.19
C ALA A 134 13.56 11.98 -1.13
N LYS A 135 12.78 12.85 -1.80
CA LYS A 135 13.19 13.54 -3.03
C LYS A 135 14.06 14.77 -2.75
N PHE A 136 13.69 15.53 -1.72
CA PHE A 136 14.21 16.83 -1.34
C PHE A 136 14.43 16.85 0.16
N PHE A 137 15.56 16.30 0.60
CA PHE A 137 15.96 16.32 1.99
C PHE A 137 16.40 17.75 2.39
N LYS A 138 15.81 18.29 3.47
CA LYS A 138 16.02 19.68 3.89
C LYS A 138 17.40 19.95 4.49
N LEU A 139 18.18 18.90 4.81
CA LEU A 139 19.42 18.96 5.62
C LEU A 139 19.20 19.57 7.01
N SER A 140 20.06 19.23 7.98
CA SER A 140 20.01 19.86 9.30
C SER A 140 20.45 21.35 9.21
N HIS A 141 20.16 22.15 10.23
CA HIS A 141 20.54 23.57 10.21
C HIS A 141 22.07 23.75 10.16
N SER A 142 22.81 22.93 10.90
CA SER A 142 24.28 22.92 10.90
C SER A 142 24.84 22.53 9.53
N GLU A 143 24.28 21.51 8.88
CA GLU A 143 24.70 21.09 7.53
C GLU A 143 24.45 22.18 6.50
N ARG A 144 23.31 22.89 6.60
CA ARG A 144 23.00 24.00 5.69
C ARG A 144 23.97 25.18 5.83
N ILE A 145 24.43 25.45 7.06
CA ILE A 145 25.33 26.59 7.37
C ILE A 145 26.81 26.21 7.26
N ALA A 146 27.16 24.92 7.39
CA ALA A 146 28.51 24.40 7.27
C ALA A 146 29.31 24.97 6.08
N PRO A 147 28.77 25.03 4.85
CA PRO A 147 29.52 25.61 3.73
C PRO A 147 29.82 27.12 3.92
N ALA A 148 28.87 27.88 4.47
CA ALA A 148 29.07 29.30 4.75
C ALA A 148 30.14 29.51 5.83
N ARG A 149 30.08 28.76 6.94
CA ARG A 149 31.12 28.79 7.99
C ARG A 149 32.49 28.38 7.47
N ALA A 150 32.56 27.35 6.62
CA ALA A 150 33.82 26.92 6.02
C ALA A 150 34.44 28.03 5.15
N ALA A 151 33.63 28.76 4.39
CA ALA A 151 34.09 29.91 3.60
C ALA A 151 34.58 31.07 4.48
N GLU A 152 33.87 31.38 5.58
CA GLU A 152 34.30 32.38 6.57
C GLU A 152 35.65 32.01 7.18
N VAL A 153 35.81 30.76 7.60
CA VAL A 153 37.08 30.24 8.14
C VAL A 153 38.21 30.37 7.11
N ALA A 154 37.97 29.98 5.86
CA ALA A 154 38.98 30.10 4.79
C ALA A 154 39.40 31.56 4.54
N ASN A 155 38.46 32.51 4.59
CA ASN A 155 38.76 33.93 4.46
C ASN A 155 39.53 34.48 5.66
N ALA A 156 39.20 34.04 6.87
CA ALA A 156 39.92 34.41 8.08
C ALA A 156 41.38 33.94 8.03
N TYR A 157 41.65 32.73 7.52
CA TYR A 157 43.00 32.21 7.32
C TYR A 157 43.83 33.08 6.37
N LYS A 158 43.24 33.54 5.26
CA LYS A 158 43.95 34.42 4.30
C LYS A 158 44.37 35.76 4.92
N GLN A 159 43.57 36.28 5.85
CA GLN A 159 43.82 37.56 6.53
C GLN A 159 44.60 37.41 7.84
N LEU A 160 45.00 36.19 8.20
CA LEU A 160 45.55 35.88 9.53
C LEU A 160 46.95 36.48 9.69
N ASP A 161 47.83 36.29 8.70
CA ASP A 161 49.22 36.75 8.76
C ASP A 161 49.34 38.27 8.80
N SER A 162 48.48 38.99 8.06
CA SER A 162 48.45 40.44 8.11
C SER A 162 48.09 40.95 9.50
N LYS A 163 47.04 40.40 10.12
CA LYS A 163 46.62 40.75 11.48
C LYS A 163 47.68 40.39 12.54
N ILE A 164 48.36 39.25 12.39
CA ILE A 164 49.47 38.87 13.29
C ILE A 164 50.61 39.87 13.18
N SER A 165 51.01 40.25 11.96
CA SER A 165 52.09 41.21 11.74
C SER A 165 51.79 42.57 12.35
N GLU A 166 50.55 43.06 12.17
CA GLU A 166 50.06 44.31 12.73
C GLU A 166 50.09 44.28 14.27
N ARG A 167 49.53 43.23 14.88
CA ARG A 167 49.46 43.10 16.34
C ARG A 167 50.83 42.94 17.00
N LYS A 168 51.76 42.20 16.38
CA LYS A 168 53.11 42.00 16.93
C LYS A 168 54.01 43.23 16.74
N GLY A 169 53.57 44.25 15.98
CA GLY A 169 54.36 45.45 15.69
C GLY A 169 55.63 45.17 14.86
N ILE A 170 55.72 43.99 14.24
CA ILE A 170 56.87 43.60 13.42
C ILE A 170 56.73 44.34 12.09
N LYS A 171 57.63 45.29 11.82
CA LYS A 171 57.68 46.00 10.54
C LYS A 171 57.87 44.97 9.42
N LYS A 172 56.93 44.89 8.48
CA LYS A 172 57.05 44.05 7.28
C LYS A 172 58.30 44.49 6.51
N THR A 173 59.34 43.67 6.52
CA THR A 173 60.47 43.80 5.61
C THR A 173 60.03 43.21 4.27
N SER A 174 59.59 44.06 3.34
CA SER A 174 59.32 43.64 1.97
C SER A 174 60.63 43.28 1.27
N LYS A 175 60.73 42.06 0.75
CA LYS A 175 61.67 41.68 -0.32
C LYS A 175 60.89 41.55 -1.61
#